data_AF-A0A8B6M1N5-F1
#
_entry.id   AF-A0A8B6M1N5-F1
#
_cell.length_a   1.000
_cell.length_b   1.000
_cell.length_c   1.000
_cell.angle_alpha   90.00
_cell.angle_beta   90.00
_cell.angle_gamma   90.00
#
_symmetry.space_group_name_H-M   'P 1'
#
loop_
_entity.id
_entity.type
_entity.pdbx_description
1 polymer ?
#
loop_
_entity_poly.entity_id
_entity_poly.type
_entity_poly.pdbx_seq_one_letter_code
_entity_poly.pdbx_strand_id
1 'polypeptide(L)'
;MSGNTQFTRLSRGVEVVRDRAVASVVWKAEKLDRIVMVRRSDGFMSTVEIPVEIRADLRSFDREAVARHARALSLAVLWALPDMEFACVERLGRAPLRDGASPAEFGAIRHFAPRMIGIDIGEFELVDRRRFN
;
A
#
# COMPACT_ATOMS: atom_id res chain seq x y z
N MET A 1 -24.85 -54.79 -14.44
CA MET A 1 -24.76 -54.14 -13.11
C MET A 1 -24.18 -52.76 -13.33
N SER A 2 -25.02 -51.76 -13.14
CA SER A 2 -24.68 -50.32 -13.18
C SER A 2 -23.95 -49.91 -11.90
N GLY A 3 -23.07 -48.91 -11.99
CA GLY A 3 -22.40 -48.28 -10.85
C GLY A 3 -21.25 -47.39 -11.31
N ASN A 4 -21.54 -46.24 -11.92
CA ASN A 4 -21.49 -44.91 -11.32
C ASN A 4 -20.12 -44.47 -10.75
N THR A 5 -19.42 -43.68 -11.56
CA THR A 5 -19.02 -42.29 -11.26
C THR A 5 -18.24 -42.00 -9.97
N GLN A 6 -16.92 -41.80 -10.12
CA GLN A 6 -16.15 -40.90 -9.25
C GLN A 6 -15.77 -39.64 -10.03
N PHE A 7 -16.66 -38.64 -9.99
CA PHE A 7 -16.27 -37.24 -10.17
C PHE A 7 -15.67 -36.77 -8.85
N THR A 8 -14.35 -36.92 -8.67
CA THR A 8 -13.64 -36.16 -7.65
C THR A 8 -13.36 -34.79 -8.24
N ARG A 9 -14.39 -33.93 -8.21
CA ARG A 9 -14.26 -32.50 -8.48
C ARG A 9 -13.42 -31.93 -7.34
N LEU A 10 -12.10 -31.94 -7.51
CA LEU A 10 -11.19 -31.21 -6.64
C LEU A 10 -11.64 -29.75 -6.69
N SER A 11 -12.27 -29.32 -5.60
CA SER A 11 -12.57 -27.94 -5.29
C SER A 11 -11.31 -27.14 -5.58
N ARG A 12 -11.35 -26.35 -6.66
CA ARG A 12 -10.35 -25.34 -6.96
C ARG A 12 -10.17 -24.55 -5.68
N GLY A 13 -9.02 -24.72 -5.02
CA GLY A 13 -8.61 -23.79 -3.99
C GLY A 13 -8.74 -22.42 -4.61
N VAL A 14 -9.55 -21.55 -4.01
CA VAL A 14 -9.49 -20.13 -4.33
C VAL A 14 -8.08 -19.75 -3.95
N GLU A 15 -7.20 -19.67 -4.95
CA GLU A 15 -5.90 -19.07 -4.78
C GLU A 15 -6.20 -17.64 -4.37
N VAL A 16 -6.11 -17.39 -3.06
CA VAL A 16 -6.18 -16.03 -2.53
C VAL A 16 -4.93 -15.39 -3.07
N VAL A 17 -5.06 -14.69 -4.20
CA VAL A 17 -4.01 -13.84 -4.72
C VAL A 17 -3.82 -12.75 -3.66
N ARG A 18 -2.86 -12.99 -2.77
CA ARG A 18 -2.43 -12.06 -1.72
C ARG A 18 -1.70 -10.93 -2.41
N ASP A 19 -2.46 -9.94 -2.85
CA ASP A 19 -1.90 -8.72 -3.39
C ASP A 19 -1.23 -7.93 -2.25
N ARG A 20 -0.31 -7.04 -2.59
CA ARG A 20 0.43 -6.25 -1.61
C ARG A 20 0.41 -4.79 -1.99
N ALA A 21 0.47 -3.93 -0.99
CA ALA A 21 0.63 -2.50 -1.19
C ALA A 21 1.79 -1.96 -0.37
N VAL A 22 2.54 -1.04 -0.96
CA VAL A 22 3.59 -0.28 -0.29
C VAL A 22 2.96 1.01 0.24
N ALA A 23 3.12 1.30 1.53
CA ALA A 23 2.69 2.56 2.11
C ALA A 23 3.89 3.49 2.33
N SER A 24 3.76 4.76 1.98
CA SER A 24 4.79 5.78 2.18
C SER A 24 4.16 7.06 2.75
N VAL A 25 4.84 7.72 3.70
CA VAL A 25 4.51 9.11 4.06
C VAL A 25 5.00 10.00 2.93
N VAL A 26 4.18 10.92 2.44
CA VAL A 26 4.50 11.73 1.26
C VAL A 26 4.48 13.22 1.56
N TRP A 27 5.48 13.91 1.00
CA TRP A 27 5.56 15.35 0.91
C TRP A 27 5.39 15.78 -0.53
N LYS A 28 4.58 16.81 -0.74
CA LYS A 28 4.33 17.44 -2.05
C LYS A 28 4.68 18.91 -1.98
N ALA A 29 5.58 19.34 -2.87
CA ALA A 29 6.11 20.70 -2.87
C ALA A 29 6.61 21.12 -1.46
N GLU A 30 7.39 20.24 -0.83
CA GLU A 30 7.99 20.40 0.51
C GLU A 30 7.00 20.46 1.68
N LYS A 31 5.71 20.24 1.44
CA LYS A 31 4.69 20.19 2.48
C LYS A 31 4.24 18.76 2.72
N LEU A 32 4.09 18.40 3.99
CA LEU A 32 3.47 17.15 4.39
C LEU A 32 2.08 17.05 3.77
N ASP A 33 1.80 15.96 3.07
CA ASP A 33 0.53 15.75 2.35
C ASP A 33 -0.27 14.65 3.06
N ARG A 34 0.08 13.39 2.81
CA ARG A 34 -0.68 12.19 3.22
C ARG A 34 0.20 10.95 3.26
N ILE A 35 -0.35 9.84 3.74
CA ILE A 35 0.20 8.51 3.44
C ILE A 35 -0.39 8.06 2.10
N VAL A 36 0.48 7.54 1.24
CA VAL A 36 0.10 6.99 -0.06
C VAL A 36 0.35 5.49 -0.03
N MET A 37 -0.67 4.72 -0.40
CA MET A 37 -0.53 3.29 -0.64
C MET A 37 -0.49 3.02 -2.14
N VAL A 38 0.44 2.17 -2.58
CA VAL A 38 0.59 1.76 -3.98
C VAL A 38 0.50 0.25 -4.07
N ARG A 39 -0.51 -0.25 -4.76
CA ARG A 39 -0.72 -1.67 -5.03
C ARG A 39 0.34 -2.18 -6.00
N ARG A 40 0.98 -3.32 -5.70
CA ARG A 40 2.09 -3.84 -6.49
C ARG A 40 1.66 -4.33 -7.86
N SER A 41 0.54 -5.07 -7.89
CA SER A 41 0.07 -5.75 -9.09
C SER A 41 -0.22 -4.84 -10.27
N ASP A 42 -0.67 -3.60 -10.04
CA ASP A 42 -1.08 -2.68 -11.09
C ASP A 42 -0.67 -1.22 -10.88
N GLY A 43 -0.04 -0.88 -9.74
CA GLY A 43 0.40 0.48 -9.44
C GLY A 43 -0.75 1.42 -9.05
N PHE A 44 -1.96 0.89 -8.81
CA PHE A 44 -3.07 1.72 -8.35
C PHE A 44 -2.80 2.26 -6.95
N MET A 45 -3.39 3.41 -6.66
CA MET A 45 -3.07 4.14 -5.44
C MET A 45 -4.30 4.43 -4.60
N SER A 46 -4.10 4.43 -3.29
CA SER A 46 -5.06 4.92 -2.32
C SER A 46 -4.35 5.83 -1.32
N THR A 47 -5.10 6.58 -0.54
CA THR A 47 -4.53 7.58 0.38
C THR A 47 -5.10 7.45 1.78
N VAL A 48 -4.24 7.63 2.77
CA VAL A 48 -4.59 7.64 4.19
C VAL A 48 -4.15 8.95 4.80
N GLU A 49 -5.01 9.54 5.63
CA GLU A 49 -4.66 10.73 6.38
C GLU A 49 -3.59 10.43 7.43
N ILE A 50 -2.71 11.41 7.64
CA ILE A 50 -1.70 11.31 8.71
C ILE A 50 -2.38 11.65 10.04
N PRO A 51 -2.28 10.79 11.08
CA PRO A 51 -2.82 11.06 12.41
C PRO A 51 -2.40 12.43 12.93
N VAL A 52 -3.36 13.21 13.44
CA VAL A 52 -3.16 14.62 13.80
C VAL A 52 -2.07 14.80 14.85
N GLU A 53 -1.92 13.82 15.74
CA GLU A 53 -0.99 13.80 16.85
C GLU A 53 0.48 13.81 16.38
N ILE A 54 0.76 13.24 15.20
CA ILE A 54 2.12 13.11 14.67
C ILE A 54 2.40 14.07 13.49
N ARG A 55 1.39 14.77 12.98
CA ARG A 55 1.55 15.69 11.84
C ARG A 55 2.57 16.79 12.10
N ALA A 56 2.65 17.29 13.34
CA ALA A 56 3.58 18.35 13.69
C ALA A 56 5.04 17.90 13.56
N ASP A 57 5.33 16.66 13.96
CA ASP A 57 6.68 16.07 13.92
C ASP A 57 7.12 15.70 12.50
N LEU A 58 6.16 15.51 11.59
CA LEU A 58 6.40 15.14 10.19
C LEU A 58 6.33 16.34 9.23
N ARG A 59 6.35 17.58 9.73
CA ARG A 59 6.22 18.80 8.90
C ARG A 59 7.28 18.89 7.81
N SER A 60 8.51 18.49 8.12
CA SER A 60 9.63 18.43 7.18
C SER A 60 9.90 17.00 6.73
N PHE A 61 10.55 16.86 5.57
CA PHE A 61 11.04 15.57 5.10
C PHE A 61 12.15 15.05 6.02
N ASP A 62 11.84 14.09 6.89
CA ASP A 62 12.76 13.53 7.89
C ASP A 62 12.51 12.02 8.06
N ARG A 63 13.52 11.21 7.73
CA ARG A 63 13.49 9.75 7.86
C ARG A 63 13.45 9.29 9.32
N GLU A 64 14.12 9.98 10.22
CA GLU A 64 14.14 9.62 11.63
C GLU A 64 12.79 9.93 12.29
N ALA A 65 12.15 11.05 11.92
CA ALA A 65 10.79 11.35 12.39
C ALA A 65 9.78 10.28 11.95
N VAL A 66 9.85 9.82 10.71
CA VAL A 66 9.04 8.69 10.23
C VAL A 66 9.37 7.42 11.01
N ALA A 67 10.64 7.17 11.34
CA ALA A 67 11.06 6.01 12.14
C ALA A 67 10.49 6.01 13.55
N ARG A 68 10.55 7.15 14.24
CA ARG A 68 9.96 7.29 15.59
C ARG A 68 8.46 7.01 15.59
N HIS A 69 7.77 7.37 14.51
CA HIS A 69 6.31 7.22 14.37
C HIS A 69 5.87 6.00 13.56
N ALA A 70 6.79 5.12 13.18
CA ALA A 70 6.52 4.01 12.26
C ALA A 70 5.35 3.13 12.73
N ARG A 71 5.28 2.82 14.02
CA ARG A 71 4.17 2.02 14.58
C ARG A 71 2.82 2.70 14.43
N ALA A 72 2.73 3.99 14.73
CA ALA A 72 1.48 4.75 14.64
C ALA A 72 1.03 4.90 13.18
N LEU A 73 1.96 5.17 12.28
CA LEU A 73 1.73 5.25 10.84
C LEU A 73 1.24 3.91 10.26
N SER A 74 1.86 2.80 10.64
CA SER A 74 1.44 1.46 10.21
C SER A 74 0.05 1.09 10.74
N LEU A 75 -0.29 1.47 11.98
CA LEU A 75 -1.63 1.25 12.53
C LEU A 75 -2.69 2.06 11.80
N ALA A 76 -2.40 3.31 11.45
CA ALA A 76 -3.29 4.14 10.65
C ALA A 76 -3.59 3.50 9.28
N VAL A 77 -2.55 2.94 8.63
CA VAL A 77 -2.71 2.17 7.39
C VAL A 77 -3.59 0.95 7.59
N LEU A 78 -3.28 0.10 8.58
CA LEU A 78 -4.02 -1.13 8.84
C LEU A 78 -5.50 -0.88 9.16
N TRP A 79 -5.81 0.19 9.87
CA TRP A 79 -7.19 0.58 10.17
C TRP A 79 -7.94 1.13 8.97
N ALA A 80 -7.24 1.80 8.05
CA ALA A 80 -7.87 2.33 6.84
C ALA A 80 -8.07 1.25 5.77
N LEU A 81 -7.26 0.17 5.76
CA LEU A 81 -7.30 -0.89 4.75
C LEU A 81 -8.72 -1.42 4.45
N PRO A 82 -9.57 -1.78 5.43
CA PRO A 82 -10.88 -2.35 5.14
C PRO A 82 -11.80 -1.48 4.27
N ASP A 83 -11.55 -0.17 4.23
CA ASP A 83 -12.38 0.85 3.58
C ASP A 83 -11.67 1.53 2.39
N MET A 84 -10.48 1.07 1.99
CA MET A 84 -9.73 1.71 0.90
C MET A 84 -10.26 1.34 -0.48
N GLU A 85 -10.61 2.36 -1.26
CA GLU A 85 -10.78 2.23 -2.71
C GLU A 85 -9.48 2.64 -3.40
N PHE A 86 -9.08 1.88 -4.43
CA PHE A 86 -7.85 2.12 -5.19
C PHE A 86 -8.22 2.70 -6.55
N ALA A 87 -7.76 3.91 -6.86
CA ALA A 87 -8.05 4.57 -8.12
C ALA A 87 -6.78 4.78 -8.97
N CYS A 88 -6.97 4.89 -10.29
CA CYS A 88 -5.90 5.30 -11.20
C CYS A 88 -5.57 6.77 -10.97
N VAL A 89 -4.48 7.04 -10.25
CA VAL A 89 -3.97 8.41 -10.06
C VAL A 89 -2.85 8.67 -11.06
N GLU A 90 -3.21 9.00 -12.30
CA GLU A 90 -2.28 9.23 -13.43
C GLU A 90 -1.14 10.22 -13.14
N ARG A 91 -1.26 11.01 -12.06
CA ARG A 91 -0.26 12.00 -11.65
C ARG A 91 0.95 11.43 -10.92
N LEU A 92 0.91 10.18 -10.42
CA LEU A 92 1.88 9.70 -9.41
C LEU A 92 2.57 8.36 -9.72
N GLY A 93 2.25 7.72 -10.85
CA GLY A 93 2.91 6.49 -11.30
C GLY A 93 2.31 5.98 -12.61
N ARG A 94 3.14 5.74 -13.62
CA ARG A 94 2.71 5.16 -14.92
C ARG A 94 3.00 3.66 -15.03
N ALA A 95 3.66 3.07 -14.04
CA ALA A 95 4.14 1.70 -14.10
C ALA A 95 3.83 0.95 -12.79
N PRO A 96 3.39 -0.32 -12.87
CA PRO A 96 3.21 -1.17 -11.70
C PRO A 96 4.50 -1.30 -10.87
N LEU A 97 4.37 -1.39 -9.55
CA LEU A 97 5.49 -1.77 -8.68
C LEU A 97 5.70 -3.29 -8.81
N ARG A 98 6.57 -3.69 -9.75
CA ARG A 98 6.84 -5.11 -10.05
C ARG A 98 7.16 -5.92 -8.78
N ASP A 99 6.63 -7.13 -8.74
CA ASP A 99 7.09 -8.15 -7.79
C ASP A 99 8.58 -8.40 -8.02
N GLY A 100 9.37 -8.36 -6.95
CA GLY A 100 10.83 -8.46 -7.00
C GLY A 100 11.59 -7.16 -7.25
N ALA A 101 10.93 -6.03 -7.50
CA ALA A 101 11.57 -4.72 -7.29
C ALA A 101 11.98 -4.57 -5.81
N SER A 102 13.09 -3.88 -5.52
CA SER A 102 13.64 -3.74 -4.16
C SER A 102 12.53 -3.62 -3.13
N PRO A 103 12.58 -4.40 -2.04
CA PRO A 103 11.53 -4.41 -1.04
C PRO A 103 11.21 -2.98 -0.59
N ALA A 104 9.96 -2.72 -0.22
CA ALA A 104 9.60 -1.51 0.49
C ALA A 104 10.23 -1.59 1.89
N GLU A 105 11.53 -1.37 1.94
CA GLU A 105 12.27 -1.29 3.19
C GLU A 105 11.80 -0.04 3.91
N PHE A 106 11.59 -0.21 5.21
CA PHE A 106 11.29 0.91 6.07
C PHE A 106 12.34 2.02 5.87
N GLY A 107 11.89 3.24 5.62
CA GLY A 107 12.77 4.38 5.41
C GLY A 107 13.30 4.53 3.98
N ALA A 108 12.92 3.67 3.03
CA ALA A 108 13.28 3.84 1.62
C ALA A 108 12.65 5.12 1.04
N ILE A 109 13.42 5.87 0.24
CA ILE A 109 12.93 7.09 -0.40
C ILE A 109 12.33 6.76 -1.76
N ARG A 110 11.13 7.27 -2.03
CA ARG A 110 10.40 7.05 -3.28
C ARG A 110 10.02 8.36 -3.95
N HIS A 111 10.17 8.41 -5.26
CA HIS A 111 9.67 9.51 -6.09
C HIS A 111 8.37 9.08 -6.77
N PHE A 112 7.30 9.84 -6.54
CA PHE A 112 5.98 9.57 -7.14
C PHE A 112 5.75 10.46 -8.36
N ALA A 113 6.15 11.73 -8.26
CA ALA A 113 5.96 12.72 -9.30
C ALA A 113 6.97 13.86 -9.12
N PRO A 114 7.06 14.80 -10.08
CA PRO A 114 7.80 16.03 -9.87
C PRO A 114 7.35 16.70 -8.56
N ARG A 115 8.31 16.98 -7.67
CA ARG A 115 8.08 17.58 -6.34
C ARG A 115 7.26 16.73 -5.37
N MET A 116 7.14 15.42 -5.61
CA MET A 116 6.46 14.51 -4.68
C MET A 116 7.38 13.35 -4.32
N ILE A 117 7.82 13.37 -3.07
CA ILE A 117 8.76 12.41 -2.49
C ILE A 117 8.15 11.79 -1.25
N GLY A 118 8.42 10.51 -1.02
CA GLY A 118 7.95 9.84 0.18
C GLY A 118 8.97 8.92 0.81
N ILE A 119 8.68 8.54 2.04
CA ILE A 119 9.47 7.62 2.85
C ILE A 119 8.58 6.41 3.13
N ASP A 120 9.01 5.23 2.69
CA ASP A 120 8.27 3.98 2.86
C ASP A 120 8.14 3.64 4.35
N ILE A 121 6.92 3.32 4.78
CA ILE A 121 6.57 2.84 6.12
C ILE A 121 6.60 1.31 6.14
N GLY A 122 6.38 0.68 4.99
CA GLY A 122 6.48 -0.76 4.82
C GLY A 122 5.50 -1.31 3.78
N GLU A 123 5.41 -2.63 3.75
CA GLU A 123 4.52 -3.39 2.87
C GLU A 123 3.38 -4.02 3.66
N PHE A 124 2.19 -4.00 3.08
CA PHE A 124 0.95 -4.46 3.69
C PHE A 124 0.25 -5.46 2.76
N GLU A 125 -0.24 -6.56 3.33
CA GLU A 125 -1.00 -7.57 2.61
C GLU A 125 -2.46 -7.12 2.41
N LEU A 126 -2.95 -7.22 1.18
CA LEU A 126 -4.34 -6.95 0.81
C LEU A 126 -5.10 -8.27 0.85
N VAL A 127 -5.85 -8.49 1.93
CA VAL A 127 -6.46 -9.81 2.23
C VAL A 127 -7.64 -10.14 1.30
N ASP A 128 -8.31 -9.15 0.69
CA ASP A 128 -9.44 -9.40 -0.22
C ASP A 128 -9.60 -8.32 -1.29
N ARG A 129 -9.03 -8.52 -2.49
CA ARG A 129 -9.14 -7.62 -3.65
C ARG A 129 -10.59 -7.14 -3.94
N ARG A 130 -11.63 -7.90 -3.57
CA ARG A 130 -13.04 -7.55 -3.87
C ARG A 130 -13.62 -6.44 -2.99
N ARG A 131 -12.98 -6.10 -1.88
CA ARG A 131 -13.36 -4.96 -1.02
C ARG A 131 -12.66 -3.64 -1.40
N PHE A 132 -11.79 -3.66 -2.41
CA PHE A 132 -10.94 -2.53 -2.79
C PHE A 132 -11.18 -2.08 -4.23
N ASN A 133 -12.45 -1.89 -4.59
CA ASN A 133 -12.85 -1.33 -5.88
C ASN A 133 -13.04 0.18 -5.75
#